data_AF-A0A954US96-F1
#
_entry.id   AF-A0A954US96-F1
#
_cell.length_a   1.000
_cell.length_b   1.000
_cell.length_c   1.000
_cell.angle_alpha   90.00
_cell.angle_beta   90.00
_cell.angle_gamma   90.00
#
_symmetry.space_group_name_H-M   'P 1'
#
loop_
_entity.id
_entity.type
_entity.pdbx_description
1 polymer ?
#
loop_
_entity_poly.entity_id
_entity_poly.type
_entity_poly.pdbx_seq_one_letter_code
_entity_poly.pdbx_strand_id
1 'polypeptide(L)'
;LSGDVGSATAGLIDIAGGYGSSFKMDQVGWSAGLVLELPLGNRKARAAVSDAASALRQAEANLAALRQRIALELNVALRSLRLAEQQLALSAAAERLAESKLAAERARYTAGKSTAHIYATVQAELVKEQQGQVQAAAELHQALARLHAAAGALLLQMGIDATRAGS
;
A
#
# COMPACT_ATOMS: atom_id res chain seq x y z
N LEU A 1 1.25 -10.72 -37.44
CA LEU A 1 2.10 -10.50 -38.63
C LEU A 1 3.56 -10.63 -38.18
N SER A 2 4.31 -11.50 -38.85
CA SER A 2 5.62 -12.05 -38.49
C SER A 2 6.75 -11.45 -39.34
N GLY A 3 7.99 -11.52 -38.84
CA GLY A 3 9.27 -11.47 -39.58
C GLY A 3 9.89 -10.07 -39.68
N ASP A 4 11.21 -9.85 -39.63
CA ASP A 4 12.38 -10.75 -39.70
C ASP A 4 13.65 -9.96 -39.24
N VAL A 5 14.71 -10.66 -38.86
CA VAL A 5 15.93 -10.14 -38.21
C VAL A 5 17.13 -10.23 -39.17
N GLY A 6 17.76 -9.10 -39.50
CA GLY A 6 18.93 -9.04 -40.39
C GLY A 6 20.23 -8.72 -39.66
N SER A 7 21.22 -9.60 -39.76
CA SER A 7 22.57 -9.53 -39.18
C SER A 7 23.54 -8.63 -39.97
N ALA A 8 24.49 -7.98 -39.28
CA ALA A 8 25.86 -7.78 -39.78
C ALA A 8 26.79 -7.31 -38.65
N THR A 9 27.80 -8.10 -38.28
CA THR A 9 29.00 -7.59 -37.59
C THR A 9 30.22 -8.03 -38.36
N ALA A 10 30.79 -7.09 -39.10
CA ALA A 10 32.13 -7.17 -39.68
C ALA A 10 33.15 -6.94 -38.58
N GLY A 11 34.11 -7.86 -38.44
CA GLY A 11 35.24 -7.72 -37.53
C GLY A 11 36.49 -8.30 -38.17
N LEU A 12 37.29 -7.44 -38.80
CA LEU A 12 38.66 -7.72 -39.23
C LEU A 12 39.58 -7.82 -38.01
N ILE A 13 40.36 -8.89 -37.89
CA ILE A 13 41.68 -8.86 -37.25
C ILE A 13 42.63 -9.77 -38.02
N ASP A 14 43.70 -9.15 -38.51
CA ASP A 14 44.87 -9.67 -39.20
C ASP A 14 45.88 -10.26 -38.18
N ILE A 15 46.45 -11.43 -38.47
CA ILE A 15 47.70 -11.89 -37.84
C ILE A 15 48.59 -12.56 -38.90
N ALA A 16 49.74 -11.94 -39.10
CA ALA A 16 50.77 -12.25 -40.07
C ALA A 16 51.59 -13.52 -39.76
N GLY A 17 52.03 -14.19 -40.84
CA GLY A 17 53.41 -14.67 -41.03
C GLY A 17 53.81 -16.06 -40.51
N GLY A 18 54.09 -16.98 -41.43
CA GLY A 18 54.90 -18.18 -41.15
C GLY A 18 54.88 -19.23 -42.27
N TYR A 19 55.94 -19.26 -43.09
CA TYR A 19 56.18 -20.26 -44.16
C TYR A 19 56.47 -21.66 -43.58
N GLY A 20 55.94 -22.72 -44.21
CA GLY A 20 56.32 -24.10 -43.91
C GLY A 20 55.44 -25.13 -44.60
N SER A 21 55.89 -25.61 -45.75
CA SER A 21 55.31 -26.73 -46.49
C SER A 21 55.45 -28.06 -45.75
N SER A 22 54.39 -28.87 -45.66
CA SER A 22 54.54 -30.33 -45.57
C SER A 22 53.26 -31.10 -45.91
N PHE A 23 53.49 -32.20 -46.62
CA PHE A 23 52.59 -33.13 -47.28
C PHE A 23 51.64 -33.93 -46.37
N LYS A 24 50.49 -34.27 -46.97
CA LYS A 24 49.70 -35.53 -46.94
C LYS A 24 49.11 -36.12 -45.64
N MET A 25 47.88 -36.58 -45.86
CA MET A 25 47.20 -37.79 -45.33
C MET A 25 46.30 -37.62 -44.09
N ASP A 26 45.01 -37.77 -44.37
CA ASP A 26 43.97 -38.43 -43.56
C ASP A 26 44.33 -38.75 -42.11
N GLN A 27 43.82 -37.96 -41.17
CA GLN A 27 43.54 -38.41 -39.81
C GLN A 27 42.30 -37.70 -39.25
N VAL A 28 41.27 -38.49 -38.97
CA VAL A 28 40.18 -38.15 -38.05
C VAL A 28 40.80 -37.86 -36.69
N GLY A 29 40.74 -36.60 -36.24
CA GLY A 29 41.20 -36.19 -34.92
C GLY A 29 40.08 -35.47 -34.18
N TRP A 30 39.61 -36.04 -33.08
CA TRP A 30 38.63 -35.40 -32.19
C TRP A 30 39.19 -34.10 -31.62
N SER A 31 38.40 -33.02 -31.65
CA SER A 31 38.75 -31.76 -31.02
C SER A 31 38.28 -31.73 -29.57
N ALA A 32 39.22 -31.58 -28.63
CA ALA A 32 38.92 -31.18 -27.26
C ALA A 32 39.38 -29.72 -27.11
N GLY A 33 38.43 -28.79 -27.08
CA GLY A 33 38.69 -27.38 -26.78
C GLY A 33 38.57 -27.13 -25.28
N LEU A 34 39.65 -26.68 -24.63
CA LEU A 34 39.59 -26.18 -23.26
C LEU A 34 39.52 -24.65 -23.31
N VAL A 35 38.35 -24.07 -23.06
CA VAL A 35 38.18 -22.62 -22.93
C VAL A 35 38.48 -22.23 -21.48
N LEU A 36 39.67 -21.68 -21.24
CA LEU A 36 40.03 -21.07 -19.96
C LEU A 36 39.57 -19.61 -19.95
N GLU A 37 38.34 -19.37 -19.48
CA GLU A 37 37.87 -18.03 -19.12
C GLU A 37 38.51 -17.65 -17.77
N LEU A 38 39.65 -16.96 -17.80
CA LEU A 38 40.15 -16.23 -16.63
C LEU A 38 39.60 -14.81 -16.65
N PRO A 39 38.59 -14.47 -15.82
CA PRO A 39 38.10 -13.09 -15.73
C PRO A 39 39.16 -12.22 -15.03
N LEU A 40 39.96 -11.51 -15.82
CA LEU A 40 41.02 -10.59 -15.36
C LEU A 40 40.52 -9.30 -14.67
N GLY A 41 39.32 -9.33 -14.10
CA GLY A 41 38.71 -8.15 -13.52
C GLY A 41 37.69 -8.50 -12.46
N ASN A 42 38.13 -8.44 -11.19
CA ASN A 42 37.28 -8.42 -10.01
C ASN A 42 36.33 -7.18 -9.97
N ARG A 43 36.22 -6.43 -11.07
CA ARG A 43 35.38 -5.25 -11.29
C ARG A 43 33.90 -5.61 -11.32
N LYS A 44 33.52 -6.76 -11.89
CA LYS A 44 32.14 -7.28 -11.85
C LYS A 44 31.72 -7.64 -10.42
N ALA A 45 32.58 -8.31 -9.66
CA ALA A 45 32.30 -8.64 -8.27
C ALA A 45 32.24 -7.39 -7.38
N ARG A 46 33.14 -6.40 -7.59
CA ARG A 46 33.07 -5.10 -6.89
C ARG A 46 31.81 -4.31 -7.23
N ALA A 47 31.38 -4.31 -8.49
CA ALA A 47 30.11 -3.71 -8.91
C ALA A 47 28.93 -4.41 -8.23
N ALA A 48 28.89 -5.74 -8.23
CA ALA A 48 27.83 -6.51 -7.56
C ALA A 48 27.74 -6.23 -6.05
N VAL A 49 28.88 -6.07 -5.36
CA VAL A 49 28.90 -5.67 -3.94
C VAL A 49 28.37 -4.25 -3.74
N SER A 50 28.75 -3.30 -4.61
CA SER A 50 28.25 -1.92 -4.57
C SER A 50 26.73 -1.85 -4.83
N ASP A 51 26.23 -2.68 -5.75
CA ASP A 51 24.81 -2.78 -6.07
C ASP A 51 24.04 -3.41 -4.90
N ALA A 52 24.55 -4.49 -4.31
CA ALA A 52 23.97 -5.11 -3.13
C ALA A 52 23.93 -4.15 -1.92
N ALA A 53 25.00 -3.38 -1.69
CA ALA A 53 25.03 -2.36 -0.63
C ALA A 53 24.02 -1.23 -0.87
N SER A 54 23.80 -0.84 -2.13
CA SER A 54 22.78 0.16 -2.48
C SER A 54 21.37 -0.38 -2.32
N ALA A 55 21.12 -1.63 -2.73
CA ALA A 55 19.86 -2.32 -2.52
C ALA A 55 19.53 -2.47 -1.02
N LEU A 56 20.53 -2.78 -0.19
CA LEU A 56 20.36 -2.85 1.26
C LEU A 56 19.96 -1.49 1.84
N ARG A 57 20.69 -0.41 1.52
CA ARG A 57 20.34 0.96 1.97
C ARG A 57 18.93 1.36 1.55
N GLN A 58 18.52 0.99 0.34
CA GLN A 58 17.18 1.27 -0.16
C GLN A 58 16.11 0.45 0.58
N ALA A 59 16.38 -0.81 0.89
CA ALA A 59 15.50 -1.64 1.70
C ALA A 59 15.35 -1.09 3.13
N GLU A 60 16.44 -0.63 3.75
CA GLU A 60 16.43 0.01 5.08
C GLU A 60 15.61 1.31 5.08
N ALA A 61 15.79 2.16 4.06
CA ALA A 61 15.02 3.40 3.90
C ALA A 61 13.53 3.12 3.69
N ASN A 62 13.18 2.12 2.86
CA ASN A 62 11.81 1.68 2.66
C ASN A 62 11.17 1.16 3.95
N LEU A 63 11.93 0.40 4.74
CA LEU A 63 11.49 -0.10 6.04
C LEU A 63 11.22 1.04 7.02
N ALA A 64 12.11 2.04 7.09
CA ALA A 64 11.93 3.22 7.93
C ALA A 64 10.67 4.03 7.53
N ALA A 65 10.50 4.28 6.23
CA ALA A 65 9.33 4.99 5.70
C ALA A 65 8.03 4.24 5.98
N LEU A 66 8.04 2.91 5.82
CA LEU A 66 6.87 2.07 6.09
C LEU A 66 6.49 2.08 7.56
N ARG A 67 7.47 2.00 8.48
CA ARG A 67 7.22 2.14 9.94
C ARG A 67 6.56 3.47 10.29
N GLN A 68 7.07 4.56 9.72
CA GLN A 68 6.49 5.89 9.92
C GLN A 68 5.06 5.98 9.39
N ARG A 69 4.80 5.40 8.21
CA ARG A 69 3.47 5.36 7.60
C ARG A 69 2.47 4.60 8.48
N ILE A 70 2.83 3.43 8.99
CA ILE A 70 1.92 2.67 9.86
C ILE A 70 1.64 3.42 11.16
N ALA A 71 2.67 4.02 11.77
CA ALA A 71 2.49 4.83 12.97
C ALA A 71 1.53 6.00 12.72
N LEU A 72 1.63 6.66 11.56
CA LEU A 72 0.70 7.70 11.15
C LEU A 72 -0.72 7.16 10.95
N GLU A 73 -0.88 6.06 10.21
CA GLU A 73 -2.17 5.42 9.94
C GLU A 73 -2.89 5.01 11.24
N LEU A 74 -2.17 4.42 12.20
CA LEU A 74 -2.71 4.09 13.51
C LEU A 74 -3.16 5.33 14.29
N ASN A 75 -2.34 6.38 14.30
CA ASN A 75 -2.67 7.64 14.98
C ASN A 75 -3.90 8.32 14.37
N VAL A 76 -4.01 8.32 13.04
CA VAL A 76 -5.18 8.84 12.33
C VAL A 76 -6.41 8.00 12.64
N ALA A 77 -6.30 6.67 12.62
CA ALA A 77 -7.41 5.78 12.95
C ALA A 77 -7.91 6.00 14.39
N LEU A 78 -7.01 6.08 15.38
CA LEU A 78 -7.37 6.37 16.77
C LEU A 78 -8.03 7.74 16.95
N ARG A 79 -7.53 8.77 16.28
CA ARG A 79 -8.15 10.11 16.33
C ARG A 79 -9.54 10.10 15.70
N SER A 80 -9.71 9.41 14.58
CA SER A 80 -11.01 9.28 13.91
C SER A 80 -12.03 8.53 14.78
N LEU A 81 -11.59 7.50 15.50
CA LEU A 81 -12.44 6.77 16.44
C LEU A 81 -12.95 7.68 17.56
N ARG A 82 -12.04 8.40 18.23
CA ARG A 82 -12.42 9.35 19.29
C ARG A 82 -13.36 10.44 18.80
N LEU A 83 -13.13 10.95 17.60
CA LEU A 83 -14.02 11.95 17.00
C LEU A 83 -15.41 11.36 16.74
N ALA A 84 -15.49 10.14 16.21
CA ALA A 84 -16.77 9.47 15.97
C ALA A 84 -17.53 9.17 17.26
N GLU A 85 -16.85 8.78 18.34
CA GLU A 85 -17.47 8.62 19.68
C GLU A 85 -18.07 9.93 20.18
N GLN A 86 -17.32 11.04 20.06
CA GLN A 86 -17.80 12.37 20.43
C GLN A 86 -18.98 12.80 19.56
N GLN A 87 -18.91 12.57 18.25
CA GLN A 87 -19.98 12.90 17.32
C GLN A 87 -21.27 12.14 17.65
N LEU A 88 -21.18 10.85 17.97
CA LEU A 88 -22.33 10.06 18.40
C LEU A 88 -22.95 10.62 19.70
N ALA A 89 -22.12 10.99 20.67
CA ALA A 89 -22.60 11.58 21.92
C ALA A 89 -23.30 12.94 21.69
N LEU A 90 -22.77 13.77 20.79
CA LEU A 90 -23.40 15.04 20.40
C LEU A 90 -24.72 14.82 19.66
N SER A 91 -24.77 13.92 18.68
CA SER A 91 -26.01 13.59 17.96
C SER A 91 -27.09 13.04 18.90
N ALA A 92 -26.72 12.18 19.87
CA ALA A 92 -27.65 11.69 20.89
C ALA A 92 -28.14 12.79 21.85
N ALA A 93 -27.36 13.85 22.08
CA ALA A 93 -27.82 15.02 22.83
C ALA A 93 -28.76 15.89 22.00
N ALA A 94 -28.49 16.06 20.70
CA ALA A 94 -29.33 16.80 19.77
C ALA A 94 -30.70 16.13 19.58
N GLU A 95 -30.74 14.81 19.44
CA GLU A 95 -31.98 14.03 19.39
C GLU A 95 -32.84 14.25 20.64
N ARG A 96 -32.26 14.09 21.85
CA ARG A 96 -32.98 14.34 23.11
C ARG A 96 -33.53 15.76 23.21
N LEU A 97 -32.79 16.75 22.72
CA LEU A 97 -33.27 18.13 22.65
C LEU A 97 -34.45 18.28 21.68
N ALA A 98 -34.38 17.65 20.51
CA ALA A 98 -35.46 17.65 19.53
C ALA A 98 -36.71 16.92 20.06
N GLU A 99 -36.56 15.82 20.79
CA GLU A 99 -37.66 15.14 21.47
C GLU A 99 -38.36 16.05 22.48
N SER A 100 -37.59 16.76 23.30
CA SER A 100 -38.15 17.73 24.25
C SER A 100 -38.87 18.88 23.55
N LYS A 101 -38.36 19.35 22.41
CA LYS A 101 -39.03 20.38 21.59
C LYS A 101 -40.35 19.85 21.04
N LEU A 102 -40.37 18.62 20.51
CA LEU A 102 -41.59 18.00 20.00
C LEU A 102 -42.63 17.83 21.11
N ALA A 103 -42.22 17.43 22.32
CA ALA A 103 -43.13 17.31 23.46
C ALA A 103 -43.76 18.67 23.84
N ALA A 104 -42.96 19.74 23.89
CA ALA A 104 -43.45 21.09 24.15
C ALA A 104 -44.40 21.58 23.05
N GLU A 105 -44.07 21.30 21.78
CA GLU A 105 -44.89 21.71 20.65
C GLU A 105 -46.20 20.93 20.58
N ARG A 106 -46.18 19.64 20.92
CA ARG A 106 -47.39 18.81 21.06
C ARG A 106 -48.35 19.39 22.10
N ALA A 107 -47.84 19.86 23.23
CA ALA A 107 -48.65 20.50 24.26
C ALA A 107 -49.28 21.82 23.76
N ARG A 108 -48.53 22.62 22.97
CA ARG A 108 -49.06 23.84 22.36
C ARG A 108 -50.12 23.55 21.31
N TYR A 109 -49.91 22.56 20.45
CA TYR A 109 -50.85 22.14 19.42
C TYR A 109 -52.17 21.64 20.03
N THR A 110 -52.09 20.77 21.04
CA THR A 110 -53.29 20.26 21.76
C THR A 110 -54.03 21.34 22.53
N ALA A 111 -53.33 22.38 23.01
CA ALA A 111 -53.95 23.55 23.61
C ALA A 111 -54.48 24.58 22.59
N GLY A 112 -54.40 24.32 21.28
CA GLY A 112 -54.82 25.24 20.22
C GLY A 112 -53.92 26.48 20.05
N LYS A 113 -52.73 26.47 20.67
CA LYS A 113 -51.74 27.58 20.63
C LYS A 113 -50.69 27.42 19.52
N SER A 114 -50.82 26.39 18.70
CA SER A 114 -49.95 26.13 17.55
C SER A 114 -50.75 25.58 16.37
N THR A 115 -50.13 25.55 15.19
CA THR A 115 -50.72 25.07 13.95
C THR A 115 -50.18 23.69 13.57
N ALA A 116 -50.95 22.97 12.75
CA ALA A 116 -50.54 21.65 12.26
C ALA A 116 -49.23 21.71 11.45
N HIS A 117 -48.98 22.83 10.75
CA HIS A 117 -47.75 23.04 10.00
C HIS A 117 -46.53 23.10 10.93
N ILE A 118 -46.57 23.92 11.99
CA ILE A 118 -45.46 24.05 12.95
C ILE A 118 -45.18 22.70 13.63
N TYR A 119 -46.24 21.99 14.05
CA TYR A 119 -46.09 20.67 14.66
C TYR A 119 -45.41 19.67 13.72
N ALA A 120 -45.82 19.62 12.44
CA ALA A 120 -45.19 18.77 11.44
C ALA A 120 -43.72 19.15 11.17
N THR A 121 -43.38 20.44 11.18
CA THR A 121 -42.00 20.91 11.05
C THR A 121 -41.13 20.41 12.21
N VAL A 122 -41.60 20.51 13.46
CA VAL A 122 -40.86 20.02 14.62
C VAL A 122 -40.73 18.49 14.62
N GLN A 123 -41.74 17.76 14.12
CA GLN A 123 -41.62 16.33 13.89
C GLN A 123 -40.54 15.99 12.86
N ALA A 124 -40.50 16.72 11.74
CA ALA A 124 -39.48 16.52 10.72
C ALA A 124 -38.07 16.83 11.25
N GLU A 125 -37.92 17.84 12.11
CA GLU A 125 -36.66 18.12 12.81
C GLU A 125 -36.20 16.94 13.67
N LEU A 126 -37.10 16.33 14.47
CA LEU A 126 -36.75 15.14 15.26
C LEU A 126 -36.29 13.98 14.38
N VAL A 127 -37.01 13.70 13.30
CA VAL A 127 -36.64 12.63 12.35
C VAL A 127 -35.26 12.89 11.74
N LYS A 128 -34.94 14.15 11.42
CA LYS A 128 -33.63 14.54 10.92
C LYS A 128 -32.52 14.30 11.95
N GLU A 129 -32.73 14.65 13.21
CA GLU A 129 -31.75 14.41 14.28
C GLU A 129 -31.56 12.90 14.54
N GLN A 130 -32.64 12.11 14.49
CA GLN A 130 -32.58 10.64 14.56
C GLN A 130 -31.74 10.05 13.43
N GLN A 131 -31.94 10.52 12.20
CA GLN A 131 -31.10 10.12 11.06
C GLN A 131 -29.64 10.48 11.28
N GLY A 132 -29.36 11.67 11.82
CA GLY A 132 -28.00 12.12 12.15
C GLY A 132 -27.33 11.25 13.23
N GLN A 133 -28.08 10.78 14.22
CA GLN A 133 -27.57 9.86 15.24
C GLN A 133 -27.26 8.47 14.66
N VAL A 134 -28.14 7.92 13.81
CA VAL A 134 -27.90 6.64 13.14
C VAL A 134 -26.64 6.73 12.25
N GLN A 135 -26.48 7.83 11.52
CA GLN A 135 -25.30 8.07 10.70
C GLN A 135 -24.02 8.15 11.55
N ALA A 136 -24.07 8.87 12.68
CA ALA A 136 -22.93 8.95 13.61
C ALA A 136 -22.55 7.58 14.20
N ALA A 137 -23.53 6.71 14.48
CA ALA A 137 -23.27 5.34 14.92
C ALA A 137 -22.60 4.50 13.83
N ALA A 138 -23.04 4.65 12.57
CA ALA A 138 -22.40 3.99 11.44
C ALA A 138 -20.94 4.47 11.24
N GLU A 139 -20.68 5.77 11.40
CA GLU A 139 -19.33 6.33 11.33
C GLU A 139 -18.41 5.81 12.44
N LEU A 140 -18.93 5.64 13.65
CA LEU A 140 -18.21 5.00 14.75
C LEU A 140 -17.79 3.56 14.39
N HIS A 141 -18.72 2.78 13.84
CA HIS A 141 -18.43 1.40 13.43
C HIS A 141 -17.40 1.35 12.29
N GLN A 142 -17.47 2.27 11.34
CA GLN A 142 -16.46 2.40 10.29
C GLN A 142 -15.08 2.78 10.85
N ALA A 143 -15.04 3.69 11.83
CA ALA A 143 -13.79 4.09 12.49
C ALA A 143 -13.14 2.91 13.25
N LEU A 144 -13.95 2.11 13.95
CA LEU A 144 -13.49 0.87 14.59
C LEU A 144 -12.91 -0.12 13.57
N ALA A 145 -13.60 -0.34 12.45
CA ALA A 145 -13.13 -1.23 11.40
C ALA A 145 -11.79 -0.75 10.80
N ARG A 146 -11.62 0.56 10.60
CA ARG A 146 -10.36 1.15 10.11
C ARG A 146 -9.21 0.96 11.11
N LEU A 147 -9.48 1.14 12.41
CA LEU A 147 -8.49 0.88 13.46
C LEU A 147 -8.04 -0.58 13.45
N HIS A 148 -8.99 -1.51 13.36
CA HIS A 148 -8.68 -2.94 13.28
C HIS A 148 -7.90 -3.29 12.01
N ALA A 149 -8.24 -2.70 10.87
CA ALA A 149 -7.50 -2.90 9.62
C ALA A 149 -6.05 -2.39 9.73
N ALA A 150 -5.84 -1.20 10.32
CA ALA A 150 -4.50 -0.65 10.54
C ALA A 150 -3.68 -1.51 11.51
N ALA A 151 -4.30 -2.00 12.58
CA ALA A 151 -3.65 -2.91 13.53
C ALA A 151 -3.34 -4.29 12.89
N GLY A 152 -4.23 -4.82 12.05
CA GLY A 152 -4.02 -6.07 11.32
C GLY A 152 -2.89 -5.96 10.29
N ALA A 153 -2.81 -4.84 9.57
CA ALA A 153 -1.71 -4.56 8.65
C ALA A 153 -0.35 -4.53 9.37
N LEU A 154 -0.28 -3.94 10.56
CA LEU A 154 0.90 -3.96 11.42
C LEU A 154 1.32 -5.40 11.77
N LEU A 155 0.38 -6.25 12.19
CA LEU A 155 0.65 -7.63 12.60
C LEU A 155 1.18 -8.49 11.45
N LEU A 156 0.54 -8.42 10.27
CA LEU A 156 1.00 -9.16 9.08
C LEU A 156 2.41 -8.74 8.68
N GLN A 157 2.72 -7.44 8.77
CA GLN A 157 4.04 -6.95 8.40
C GLN A 157 5.13 -7.42 9.38
N MET A 158 4.89 -7.33 10.69
CA MET A 158 5.84 -7.85 11.68
C MET A 158 6.09 -9.36 11.49
N GLY A 159 5.07 -10.12 11.11
CA GLY A 159 5.20 -11.54 10.77
C GLY A 159 6.08 -11.80 9.53
N ILE A 160 5.97 -10.97 8.50
CA ILE A 160 6.79 -11.06 7.27
C ILE A 160 8.25 -10.68 7.54
N ASP A 161 8.50 -9.65 8.37
CA ASP A 161 9.85 -9.24 8.74
C ASP A 161 10.54 -10.32 9.62
N ALA A 162 9.80 -10.93 10.55
CA ALA A 162 10.33 -12.02 11.39
C ALA A 162 10.67 -13.28 10.58
N THR A 163 9.88 -13.63 9.57
CA THR A 163 10.15 -14.79 8.70
C THR A 163 11.34 -14.56 7.76
N ARG A 164 11.57 -13.33 7.30
CA ARG A 164 12.72 -12.99 6.43
C ARG A 164 14.05 -12.93 7.18
N ALA A 165 14.03 -12.65 8.49
CA ALA A 165 15.25 -12.59 9.30
C ALA A 165 15.83 -13.97 9.68
N GLY A 166 15.12 -15.06 9.40
CA GLY A 166 15.49 -16.44 9.77
C GLY A 166 16.10 -17.31 8.67
N SER A 167 16.43 -16.74 7.50
CA SER A 167 17.03 -17.45 6.35
C SER A 167 18.29 -16.76 5.87
#